data_AF-A0A397BUA0-F1
#
_entry.id   AF-A0A397BUA0-F1
#
_cell.length_a   1.000
_cell.length_b   1.000
_cell.length_c   1.000
_cell.angle_alpha   90.00
_cell.angle_beta   90.00
_cell.angle_gamma   90.00
#
_symmetry.space_group_name_H-M   'P 1'
#
loop_
_entity.id
_entity.type
_entity.pdbx_description
1 polymer ?
#
loop_
_entity_poly.entity_id
_entity_poly.type
_entity_poly.pdbx_seq_one_letter_code
_entity_poly.pdbx_strand_id
1 'polypeptide(L)'
;MRLADFPGIASILTRLDARNVSRAQKLLDMIKSSLVNHEHLHSVATTTPTSSIGGVNSSNQDNVWIMSALFAILCSNELEKERDPSSDVQTPTPVTLQELMEGCQVHLSPFLSSFTGLFNMLILDLSPDLLHRANVLKERLTVAAILHSKYDQLWHRYADAKPATDGRRQHLYEAGWLVFVIVRSRLQMQHAGLEELYYLLLAVLNLVLSHLPNPKSVEAEVAAALSSLSSNATPSPSQLLEQLCAKPAVHRADVERAIAALSVELHALDDEAVLTSNATVKNANYFDPAVLPDNVHNLATHYRETYMVHLYDL
;
A
#
# COMPACT_ATOMS: atom_id res chain seq x y z
N MET A 1 19.04 19.50 -18.39
CA MET A 1 17.70 19.71 -17.81
C MET A 1 17.89 19.81 -16.30
N ARG A 2 17.44 20.90 -15.68
CA ARG A 2 17.56 21.07 -14.22
C ARG A 2 16.29 20.57 -13.54
N LEU A 3 16.41 20.03 -12.33
CA LEU A 3 15.27 19.66 -11.50
C LEU A 3 14.31 20.84 -11.29
N ALA A 4 14.83 22.05 -11.12
CA ALA A 4 14.04 23.27 -10.92
C ALA A 4 13.17 23.66 -12.13
N ASP A 5 13.50 23.16 -13.33
CA ASP A 5 12.75 23.46 -14.55
C ASP A 5 11.58 22.47 -14.76
N PHE A 6 11.44 21.47 -13.88
CA PHE A 6 10.39 20.46 -13.99
C PHE A 6 9.15 20.88 -13.18
N PRO A 7 8.03 21.23 -13.84
CA PRO A 7 6.90 21.88 -13.17
C PRO A 7 6.20 20.98 -12.15
N GLY A 8 6.20 19.66 -12.37
CA GLY A 8 5.47 18.70 -11.52
C GLY A 8 6.09 18.47 -10.14
N ILE A 9 7.37 18.80 -9.94
CA ILE A 9 8.07 18.59 -8.65
C ILE A 9 8.32 19.89 -7.88
N ALA A 10 7.80 21.02 -8.34
CA ALA A 10 8.07 22.32 -7.72
C ALA A 10 7.67 22.36 -6.23
N SER A 11 6.51 21.80 -5.88
CA SER A 11 6.05 21.67 -4.50
C SER A 11 7.00 20.82 -3.64
N ILE A 12 7.51 19.72 -4.19
CA ILE A 12 8.45 18.82 -3.53
C ILE A 12 9.79 19.53 -3.32
N LEU A 13 10.30 20.20 -4.35
CA LEU A 13 11.57 20.92 -4.28
C LEU A 13 11.55 22.05 -3.24
N THR A 14 10.42 22.73 -3.03
CA THR A 14 10.31 23.77 -1.98
C THR A 14 10.38 23.23 -0.56
N ARG A 15 10.10 21.93 -0.38
CA ARG A 15 10.18 21.25 0.92
C ARG A 15 11.57 20.66 1.17
N LEU A 16 12.37 20.48 0.12
CA LEU A 16 13.71 19.89 0.18
C LEU A 16 14.79 20.94 0.42
N ASP A 17 15.76 20.60 1.28
CA ASP A 17 16.92 21.46 1.49
C ASP A 17 17.78 21.59 0.23
N ALA A 18 18.46 22.73 0.09
CA ALA A 18 19.34 23.01 -1.04
C ALA A 18 20.41 21.92 -1.26
N ARG A 19 20.88 21.28 -0.17
CA ARG A 19 21.83 20.16 -0.23
C ARG A 19 21.22 18.93 -0.90
N ASN A 20 19.98 18.58 -0.57
CA ASN A 20 19.27 17.43 -1.14
C ASN A 20 18.98 17.66 -2.62
N VAL A 21 18.55 18.87 -2.98
CA VAL A 21 18.35 19.27 -4.38
C VAL A 21 19.66 19.18 -5.16
N SER A 22 20.80 19.63 -4.61
CA SER A 22 22.09 19.53 -5.28
C SER A 22 22.58 18.08 -5.44
N ARG A 23 22.38 17.23 -4.43
CA ARG A 23 22.75 15.80 -4.47
C ARG A 23 21.93 15.09 -5.54
N ALA A 24 20.62 15.37 -5.60
CA ALA A 24 19.71 14.79 -6.58
C ALA A 24 20.05 15.25 -8.00
N GLN A 25 20.37 16.53 -8.21
CA GLN A 25 20.80 17.04 -9.51
C GLN A 25 22.10 16.36 -9.97
N LYS A 26 23.08 16.22 -9.08
CA LYS A 26 24.35 15.55 -9.39
C LYS A 26 24.14 14.09 -9.78
N LEU A 27 23.27 13.39 -9.06
CA LEU A 27 22.92 12.00 -9.38
C LEU A 27 22.19 11.89 -10.73
N LEU A 28 21.27 12.82 -11.02
CA LEU A 28 20.59 12.89 -12.31
C LEU A 28 21.57 13.11 -13.47
N ASP A 29 22.53 14.02 -13.30
CA ASP A 29 23.56 14.29 -14.31
C ASP A 29 24.45 13.05 -14.53
N MET A 30 24.79 12.34 -13.45
CA MET A 30 25.55 11.09 -13.51
C MET A 30 24.77 9.98 -14.26
N ILE A 31 23.49 9.78 -13.93
CA ILE A 31 22.60 8.84 -14.63
C ILE A 31 22.59 9.13 -16.13
N LYS A 32 22.37 10.40 -16.52
CA LYS A 32 22.34 10.81 -17.93
C LYS A 32 23.67 10.60 -18.63
N SER A 33 24.79 10.93 -17.98
CA SER A 33 26.12 10.72 -18.54
C SER A 33 26.45 9.22 -18.73
N SER A 34 26.04 8.37 -17.80
CA SER A 34 26.24 6.92 -17.88
C SER A 34 25.41 6.30 -19.01
N LEU A 35 24.17 6.74 -19.18
CA LEU A 35 23.30 6.31 -20.28
C LEU A 35 23.90 6.65 -21.65
N VAL A 36 24.37 7.88 -21.82
CA VAL A 36 25.05 8.32 -23.05
C VAL A 36 26.30 7.48 -23.31
N ASN A 37 27.11 7.20 -22.28
CA ASN A 37 28.29 6.34 -22.41
C ASN A 37 27.94 4.89 -22.78
N HIS A 38 26.85 4.33 -22.24
CA HIS A 38 26.36 3.00 -22.59
C HIS A 38 25.84 2.93 -24.04
N GLU A 39 25.12 3.95 -24.50
CA GLU A 39 24.69 4.07 -25.90
C GLU A 39 25.89 4.15 -26.84
N HIS A 40 26.94 4.90 -26.47
CA HIS A 40 28.17 4.97 -27.25
C HIS A 40 28.92 3.64 -27.29
N LEU A 41 29.02 2.91 -26.16
CA LEU A 41 29.65 1.59 -26.12
C LEU A 41 28.90 0.56 -26.97
N HIS A 42 27.56 0.58 -26.94
CA HIS A 42 26.74 -0.25 -27.83
C HIS A 42 26.90 0.15 -29.30
N SER A 43 26.91 1.45 -29.60
CA SER A 43 27.11 1.96 -30.96
C SER A 43 28.49 1.63 -31.55
N VAL A 44 29.53 1.52 -30.70
CA VAL A 44 30.87 1.11 -31.12
C VAL A 44 30.98 -0.41 -31.28
N ALA A 45 30.20 -1.19 -30.50
CA ALA A 45 30.15 -2.65 -30.61
C ALA A 45 29.32 -3.15 -31.81
N THR A 46 28.34 -2.40 -32.29
CA THR A 46 27.51 -2.75 -33.45
C THR A 46 27.79 -1.85 -34.65
N THR A 47 28.90 -2.10 -35.35
CA THR A 47 29.11 -1.59 -36.72
C THR A 47 28.33 -2.44 -37.74
N THR A 48 27.00 -2.41 -37.66
CA THR A 48 26.10 -2.82 -38.76
C THR A 48 24.86 -1.91 -38.71
N PRO A 49 24.37 -1.41 -39.87
CA PRO A 49 23.34 -0.38 -39.90
C PRO A 49 22.00 -1.04 -39.59
N THR A 50 21.62 -1.03 -38.32
CA THR A 50 20.26 -1.35 -37.91
C THR A 50 19.63 -0.04 -37.46
N SER A 51 18.68 0.39 -38.27
CA SER A 51 17.78 1.52 -38.07
C SER A 51 17.41 1.72 -36.62
N SER A 52 17.56 2.97 -36.17
CA SER A 52 17.13 3.52 -34.88
C SER A 52 15.80 2.93 -34.43
N ILE A 53 15.85 2.04 -33.44
CA ILE A 53 14.66 1.57 -32.74
C ILE A 53 14.16 2.76 -31.92
N GLY A 54 13.12 3.39 -32.46
CA GLY A 54 12.07 4.15 -31.79
C GLY A 54 12.51 5.04 -30.62
N GLY A 55 12.43 6.35 -30.84
CA GLY A 55 12.24 7.31 -29.76
C GLY A 55 10.96 6.97 -28.99
N VAL A 56 11.08 6.14 -27.95
CA VAL A 56 10.03 5.88 -26.99
C VAL A 56 10.05 7.05 -26.00
N ASN A 57 9.23 8.06 -26.26
CA ASN A 57 8.85 9.17 -25.38
C ASN A 57 9.97 9.62 -24.40
N SER A 58 10.95 10.38 -24.89
CA SER A 58 12.06 10.93 -24.09
C SER A 58 11.59 11.62 -22.81
N SER A 59 10.41 12.26 -22.84
CA SER A 59 9.79 12.89 -21.67
C SER A 59 9.46 11.90 -20.54
N ASN A 60 8.96 10.70 -20.86
CA ASN A 60 8.58 9.72 -19.84
C ASN A 60 9.80 9.07 -19.19
N GLN A 61 10.88 8.86 -19.95
CA GLN A 61 12.13 8.37 -19.37
C GLN A 61 12.82 9.42 -18.51
N ASP A 62 12.84 10.69 -18.95
CA ASP A 62 13.38 11.79 -18.15
C ASP A 62 12.65 11.92 -16.80
N ASN A 63 11.33 11.77 -16.79
CA ASN A 63 10.53 11.76 -15.56
C ASN A 63 10.92 10.62 -14.61
N VAL A 64 11.16 9.42 -15.14
CA VAL A 64 11.59 8.26 -14.37
C VAL A 64 12.99 8.46 -13.77
N TRP A 65 13.91 9.11 -14.51
CA TRP A 65 15.26 9.42 -14.02
C TRP A 65 15.27 10.49 -12.95
N ILE A 66 14.42 11.52 -13.09
CA ILE A 66 14.19 12.54 -12.07
C ILE A 66 13.66 11.90 -10.79
N MET A 67 12.62 11.07 -10.91
CA MET A 67 12.04 10.34 -9.79
C MET A 67 13.08 9.43 -9.11
N SER A 68 13.87 8.70 -9.90
CA SER A 68 14.92 7.79 -9.40
C SER A 68 16.02 8.52 -8.64
N ALA A 69 16.47 9.68 -9.15
CA ALA A 69 17.48 10.48 -8.48
C ALA A 69 16.98 11.06 -7.16
N LEU A 70 15.75 11.60 -7.13
CA LEU A 70 15.13 12.12 -5.91
C LEU A 70 14.92 11.01 -4.88
N PHE A 71 14.32 9.89 -5.30
CA PHE A 71 14.06 8.75 -4.44
C PHE A 71 15.36 8.19 -3.82
N ALA A 72 16.41 8.02 -4.61
CA ALA A 72 17.70 7.51 -4.11
C ALA A 72 18.33 8.44 -3.05
N ILE A 73 18.31 9.76 -3.28
CA ILE A 73 18.86 10.72 -2.30
C ILE A 73 18.04 10.78 -1.02
N LEU A 74 16.71 10.75 -1.13
CA LEU A 74 15.83 10.79 0.04
C LEU A 74 15.96 9.52 0.88
N CYS A 75 15.97 8.34 0.25
CA CYS A 75 16.28 7.08 0.94
C CYS A 75 17.68 7.08 1.57
N SER A 76 18.69 7.68 0.93
CA SER A 76 20.04 7.76 1.49
C SER A 76 20.10 8.61 2.77
N ASN A 77 19.31 9.68 2.83
CA ASN A 77 19.27 10.53 4.02
C ASN A 77 18.55 9.85 5.19
N GLU A 78 17.46 9.14 4.92
CA GLU A 78 16.79 8.29 5.93
C GLU A 78 17.76 7.22 6.47
N LEU A 79 18.54 6.61 5.59
CA LEU A 79 19.62 5.67 5.91
C LEU A 79 20.71 6.26 6.83
N GLU A 80 21.23 7.43 6.45
CA GLU A 80 22.27 8.13 7.22
C GLU A 80 21.76 8.46 8.63
N LYS A 81 20.48 8.82 8.78
CA LYS A 81 19.85 9.13 10.07
C LYS A 81 19.54 7.91 10.93
N GLU A 82 19.06 6.81 10.35
CA GLU A 82 18.84 5.56 11.08
C GLU A 82 20.16 5.00 11.64
N ARG A 83 21.24 5.14 10.88
CA ARG A 83 22.57 4.68 11.28
C ARG A 83 23.24 5.58 12.32
N ASP A 84 23.04 6.89 12.19
CA ASP A 84 23.55 7.88 13.14
C ASP A 84 22.44 8.89 13.50
N PRO A 85 21.72 8.66 14.62
CA PRO A 85 20.65 9.55 15.05
C PRO A 85 21.15 10.93 15.51
N SER A 86 22.46 11.11 15.67
CA SER A 86 23.11 12.39 16.00
C SER A 86 23.59 13.16 14.77
N SER A 87 23.39 12.60 13.57
CA SER A 87 23.72 13.24 12.30
C SER A 87 22.93 14.55 12.12
N ASP A 88 23.62 15.60 11.66
CA ASP A 88 23.09 16.93 11.31
C ASP A 88 22.10 16.88 10.11
N VAL A 89 21.74 15.69 9.63
CA VAL A 89 20.70 15.47 8.63
C VAL A 89 19.35 15.85 9.26
N GLN A 90 18.82 16.99 8.83
CA GLN A 90 17.51 17.51 9.23
C GLN A 90 16.44 16.42 9.10
N THR A 91 15.44 16.48 10.00
CA THR A 91 14.31 15.55 10.08
C THR A 91 13.80 15.16 8.69
N PRO A 92 13.50 13.86 8.45
CA PRO A 92 13.11 13.38 7.13
C PRO A 92 12.02 14.30 6.59
N THR A 93 12.32 14.95 5.47
CA THR A 93 11.33 15.76 4.78
C THR A 93 10.19 14.80 4.42
N PRO A 94 8.93 15.07 4.80
CA PRO A 94 7.83 14.10 4.72
C PRO A 94 7.34 13.92 3.27
N VAL A 95 8.24 13.75 2.32
CA VAL A 95 7.92 13.45 0.93
C VAL A 95 7.59 11.97 0.88
N THR A 96 6.40 11.62 0.40
CA THR A 96 6.01 10.21 0.23
C THR A 96 6.34 9.75 -1.19
N LEU A 97 6.43 8.42 -1.39
CA LEU A 97 6.57 7.87 -2.73
C LEU A 97 5.40 8.28 -3.64
N GLN A 98 4.19 8.37 -3.10
CA GLN A 98 3.01 8.82 -3.84
C GLN A 98 3.17 10.25 -4.34
N GLU A 99 3.63 11.18 -3.50
CA GLU A 99 3.88 12.56 -3.91
C GLU A 99 4.93 12.63 -5.03
N LEU A 100 6.00 11.82 -4.95
CA LEU A 100 7.00 11.73 -6.02
C LEU A 100 6.42 11.19 -7.33
N MET A 101 5.57 10.15 -7.26
CA MET A 101 4.91 9.56 -8.43
C MET A 101 3.97 10.55 -9.10
N GLU A 102 3.14 11.24 -8.32
CA GLU A 102 2.21 12.27 -8.81
C GLU A 102 2.97 13.45 -9.41
N GLY A 103 4.00 13.94 -8.71
CA GLY A 103 4.81 15.05 -9.16
C GLY A 103 5.60 14.73 -10.44
N CYS A 104 6.14 13.51 -10.57
CA CYS A 104 6.88 13.09 -11.75
C CYS A 104 5.98 12.55 -12.88
N GLN A 105 4.69 12.32 -12.63
CA GLN A 105 3.76 11.62 -13.54
C GLN A 105 4.29 10.23 -13.95
N VAL A 106 4.87 9.50 -13.00
CA VAL A 106 5.44 8.17 -13.23
C VAL A 106 4.64 7.13 -12.49
N HIS A 107 4.19 6.10 -13.22
CA HIS A 107 3.57 4.94 -12.61
C HIS A 107 4.61 4.05 -11.92
N LEU A 108 4.18 3.38 -10.85
CA LEU A 108 5.03 2.59 -9.97
C LEU A 108 5.74 1.42 -10.66
N SER A 109 5.05 0.71 -11.57
CA SER A 109 5.63 -0.43 -12.28
C SER A 109 6.77 -0.03 -13.22
N PRO A 110 6.60 0.98 -14.11
CA PRO A 110 7.71 1.58 -14.86
C PRO A 110 8.85 2.07 -13.96
N PHE A 111 8.52 2.76 -12.87
CA PHE A 111 9.52 3.25 -11.92
C PHE A 111 10.38 2.11 -11.36
N LEU A 112 9.78 1.05 -10.80
CA LEU A 112 10.54 -0.04 -10.20
C LEU A 112 11.42 -0.80 -11.21
N SER A 113 10.94 -0.99 -12.44
CA SER A 113 11.71 -1.64 -13.51
C SER A 113 12.95 -0.82 -13.87
N SER A 114 12.77 0.47 -14.11
CA SER A 114 13.85 1.38 -14.46
C SER A 114 14.80 1.66 -13.29
N PHE A 115 14.27 1.78 -12.07
CA PHE A 115 15.05 1.99 -10.85
C PHE A 115 15.97 0.80 -10.58
N THR A 116 15.46 -0.44 -10.68
CA THR A 116 16.30 -1.65 -10.57
C THR A 116 17.38 -1.70 -11.67
N GLY A 117 17.02 -1.34 -12.90
CA GLY A 117 17.96 -1.27 -14.03
C GLY A 117 19.09 -0.24 -13.80
N LEU A 118 18.77 0.92 -13.22
CA LEU A 118 19.75 1.93 -12.86
C LEU A 118 20.74 1.44 -11.81
N PHE A 119 20.32 0.70 -10.78
CA PHE A 119 21.28 0.12 -9.84
C PHE A 119 22.21 -0.84 -10.55
N ASN A 120 21.67 -1.75 -11.36
CA ASN A 120 22.53 -2.70 -12.09
C ASN A 120 23.59 -1.99 -12.95
N MET A 121 23.29 -0.79 -13.45
CA MET A 121 24.22 0.06 -14.19
C MET A 121 25.18 0.87 -13.29
N LEU A 122 24.72 1.31 -12.12
CA LEU A 122 25.43 2.23 -11.23
C LEU A 122 25.94 1.58 -9.93
N ILE A 123 25.94 0.24 -9.84
CA ILE A 123 26.38 -0.57 -8.67
C ILE A 123 27.76 -0.15 -8.15
N LEU A 124 28.62 0.39 -9.01
CA LEU A 124 29.97 0.82 -8.63
C LEU A 124 30.00 2.21 -7.98
N ASP A 125 29.03 3.08 -8.29
CA ASP A 125 28.99 4.48 -7.83
C ASP A 125 27.95 4.72 -6.71
N LEU A 126 26.94 3.86 -6.59
CA LEU A 126 25.90 3.95 -5.56
C LEU A 126 26.14 2.95 -4.41
N SER A 127 25.86 3.39 -3.18
CA SER A 127 26.04 2.60 -1.96
C SER A 127 25.27 1.27 -1.98
N PRO A 128 25.86 0.15 -1.52
CA PRO A 128 25.19 -1.16 -1.43
C PRO A 128 23.90 -1.12 -0.58
N ASP A 129 23.81 -0.20 0.38
CA ASP A 129 22.64 -0.01 1.24
C ASP A 129 21.39 0.42 0.46
N LEU A 130 21.59 1.10 -0.67
CA LEU A 130 20.50 1.63 -1.50
C LEU A 130 19.86 0.52 -2.35
N LEU A 131 20.67 -0.40 -2.87
CA LEU A 131 20.19 -1.60 -3.56
C LEU A 131 19.39 -2.50 -2.60
N HIS A 132 19.86 -2.65 -1.37
CA HIS A 132 19.13 -3.39 -0.35
C HIS A 132 17.74 -2.77 -0.11
N ARG A 133 17.63 -1.45 0.08
CA ARG A 133 16.33 -0.78 0.26
C ARG A 133 15.44 -0.79 -0.97
N ALA A 134 16.01 -0.67 -2.16
CA ALA A 134 15.27 -0.85 -3.41
C ALA A 134 14.60 -2.23 -3.47
N ASN A 135 15.34 -3.27 -3.08
CA ASN A 135 14.82 -4.64 -3.00
C ASN A 135 13.77 -4.80 -1.90
N VAL A 136 13.99 -4.23 -0.70
CA VAL A 136 13.01 -4.25 0.39
C VAL A 136 11.73 -3.53 0.00
N LEU A 137 11.81 -2.35 -0.64
CA LEU A 137 10.64 -1.64 -1.15
C LEU A 137 9.91 -2.46 -2.21
N LYS A 138 10.65 -3.06 -3.16
CA LYS A 138 10.07 -3.92 -4.19
C LYS A 138 9.35 -5.13 -3.58
N GLU A 139 9.94 -5.76 -2.57
CA GLU A 139 9.33 -6.87 -1.84
C GLU A 139 8.07 -6.43 -1.10
N ARG A 140 8.15 -5.34 -0.33
CA ARG A 140 7.01 -4.76 0.40
C ARG A 140 5.87 -4.39 -0.53
N LEU A 141 6.18 -3.77 -1.68
CA LEU A 141 5.17 -3.44 -2.68
C LEU A 141 4.56 -4.70 -3.28
N THR A 142 5.38 -5.68 -3.63
CA THR A 142 4.88 -6.94 -4.22
C THR A 142 3.91 -7.61 -3.26
N VAL A 143 4.27 -7.68 -1.98
CA VAL A 143 3.40 -8.23 -0.92
C VAL A 143 2.12 -7.40 -0.79
N ALA A 144 2.21 -6.07 -0.70
CA ALA A 144 1.05 -5.19 -0.59
C ALA A 144 0.11 -5.32 -1.80
N ALA A 145 0.65 -5.37 -3.02
CA ALA A 145 -0.11 -5.54 -4.25
C ALA A 145 -0.80 -6.91 -4.33
N ILE A 146 -0.11 -7.98 -3.94
CA ILE A 146 -0.71 -9.33 -3.88
C ILE A 146 -1.84 -9.36 -2.86
N LEU A 147 -1.63 -8.82 -1.66
CA LEU A 147 -2.62 -8.79 -0.60
C LEU A 147 -3.83 -7.94 -0.97
N HIS A 148 -3.62 -6.75 -1.54
CA HIS A 148 -4.70 -5.89 -2.01
C HIS A 148 -5.47 -6.56 -3.16
N SER A 149 -4.78 -7.16 -4.13
CA SER A 149 -5.44 -7.90 -5.21
C SER A 149 -6.27 -9.07 -4.67
N LYS A 150 -5.80 -9.74 -3.62
CA LYS A 150 -6.56 -10.80 -2.95
C LYS A 150 -7.73 -10.28 -2.15
N TYR A 151 -7.56 -9.16 -1.44
CA TYR A 151 -8.65 -8.46 -0.77
C TYR A 151 -9.76 -8.12 -1.75
N ASP A 152 -9.40 -7.52 -2.87
CA ASP A 152 -10.32 -7.11 -3.93
C ASP A 152 -11.06 -8.29 -4.55
N GLN A 153 -10.34 -9.35 -4.92
CA GLN A 153 -10.93 -10.59 -5.44
C GLN A 153 -11.91 -11.24 -4.47
N LEU A 154 -11.55 -11.32 -3.18
CA LEU A 154 -12.41 -11.91 -2.15
C LEU A 154 -13.61 -11.01 -1.88
N TRP A 155 -13.41 -9.70 -1.77
CA TRP A 155 -14.48 -8.74 -1.58
C TRP A 155 -15.54 -8.86 -2.67
N HIS A 156 -15.16 -8.75 -3.94
CA HIS A 156 -16.11 -8.87 -5.06
C HIS A 156 -16.83 -10.23 -5.06
N ARG A 157 -16.09 -11.32 -4.83
CA ARG A 157 -16.67 -12.66 -4.80
C ARG A 157 -17.78 -12.84 -3.75
N TYR A 158 -17.68 -12.18 -2.59
CA TYR A 158 -18.65 -12.32 -1.50
C TYR A 158 -19.64 -11.15 -1.38
N ALA A 159 -19.33 -9.97 -1.92
CA ALA A 159 -20.14 -8.77 -1.82
C ALA A 159 -21.08 -8.51 -3.03
N ASP A 160 -20.87 -9.18 -4.19
CA ASP A 160 -21.57 -8.90 -5.46
C ASP A 160 -23.06 -9.33 -5.56
N ALA A 161 -23.75 -9.59 -4.46
CA ALA A 161 -25.07 -10.25 -4.50
C ALA A 161 -26.31 -9.38 -4.78
N LYS A 162 -26.22 -8.04 -4.95
CA LYS A 162 -27.30 -7.10 -5.43
C LYS A 162 -26.88 -5.63 -5.27
N PRO A 163 -27.54 -4.61 -5.86
CA PRO A 163 -27.22 -3.20 -5.62
C PRO A 163 -27.95 -2.69 -4.37
N ALA A 164 -27.24 -2.50 -3.26
CA ALA A 164 -27.78 -1.82 -2.09
C ALA A 164 -26.81 -0.69 -1.72
N THR A 165 -27.24 0.55 -1.99
CA THR A 165 -26.58 1.82 -1.66
C THR A 165 -25.06 1.78 -1.84
N ASP A 166 -24.60 2.02 -3.07
CA ASP A 166 -23.18 1.95 -3.49
C ASP A 166 -22.21 2.57 -2.46
N GLY A 167 -22.61 3.67 -1.81
CA GLY A 167 -21.83 4.32 -0.77
C GLY A 167 -21.50 3.42 0.43
N ARG A 168 -22.44 2.68 1.03
CA ARG A 168 -22.17 1.92 2.28
C ARG A 168 -21.14 0.80 2.06
N ARG A 169 -21.24 0.10 0.92
CA ARG A 169 -20.32 -0.98 0.59
C ARG A 169 -18.93 -0.46 0.34
N GLN A 170 -18.83 0.66 -0.35
CA GLN A 170 -17.55 1.31 -0.56
C GLN A 170 -16.91 1.71 0.77
N HIS A 171 -17.66 2.30 1.70
CA HIS A 171 -17.12 2.61 3.03
C HIS A 171 -16.70 1.34 3.81
N LEU A 172 -17.43 0.23 3.70
CA LEU A 172 -17.02 -1.04 4.34
C LEU A 172 -15.75 -1.64 3.71
N TYR A 173 -15.63 -1.55 2.38
CA TYR A 173 -14.44 -1.97 1.65
C TYR A 173 -13.22 -1.16 2.10
N GLU A 174 -13.35 0.17 2.13
CA GLU A 174 -12.31 1.11 2.54
C GLU A 174 -11.94 0.92 4.02
N ALA A 175 -12.94 0.81 4.91
CA ALA A 175 -12.73 0.56 6.33
C ALA A 175 -11.95 -0.74 6.55
N GLY A 176 -12.31 -1.83 5.86
CA GLY A 176 -11.61 -3.11 5.98
C GLY A 176 -10.14 -2.97 5.56
N TRP A 177 -9.85 -2.34 4.43
CA TRP A 177 -8.47 -2.16 4.01
C TRP A 177 -7.67 -1.27 4.98
N LEU A 178 -8.24 -0.16 5.45
CA LEU A 178 -7.60 0.73 6.42
C LEU A 178 -7.29 0.00 7.74
N VAL A 179 -8.27 -0.74 8.28
CA VAL A 179 -8.08 -1.57 9.48
C VAL A 179 -6.97 -2.58 9.27
N PHE A 180 -6.93 -3.25 8.11
CA PHE A 180 -5.86 -4.19 7.78
C PHE A 180 -4.47 -3.54 7.85
N VAL A 181 -4.28 -2.39 7.18
CA VAL A 181 -2.98 -1.73 7.11
C VAL A 181 -2.56 -1.15 8.47
N ILE A 182 -3.49 -0.56 9.24
CA ILE A 182 -3.21 -0.02 10.59
C ILE A 182 -2.83 -1.16 11.54
N VAL A 183 -3.65 -2.21 11.62
CA VAL A 183 -3.44 -3.33 12.55
C VAL A 183 -2.17 -4.09 12.19
N ARG A 184 -1.87 -4.28 10.91
CA ARG A 184 -0.59 -4.84 10.46
C ARG A 184 0.60 -4.06 11.03
N SER A 185 0.54 -2.73 11.01
CA SER A 185 1.59 -1.87 11.54
C SER A 185 1.69 -1.93 13.07
N ARG A 186 0.54 -1.94 13.78
CA ARG A 186 0.49 -2.06 15.25
C ARG A 186 1.04 -3.39 15.76
N LEU A 187 0.73 -4.47 15.07
CA LEU A 187 1.26 -5.81 15.36
C LEU A 187 2.71 -6.00 14.90
N GLN A 188 3.37 -4.96 14.38
CA GLN A 188 4.76 -4.99 13.91
C GLN A 188 5.03 -6.08 12.85
N MET A 189 4.02 -6.40 12.03
CA MET A 189 4.08 -7.46 11.00
C MET A 189 4.82 -6.99 9.72
N GLN A 190 5.85 -6.16 9.88
CA GLN A 190 6.64 -5.63 8.77
C GLN A 190 7.52 -6.71 8.11
N HIS A 191 7.94 -7.71 8.89
CA HIS A 191 8.75 -8.84 8.44
C HIS A 191 7.96 -10.16 8.44
N ALA A 192 6.65 -10.09 8.69
CA ALA A 192 5.79 -11.26 8.70
C ALA A 192 5.74 -11.89 7.29
N GLY A 193 5.68 -13.22 7.26
CA GLY A 193 5.50 -13.96 6.01
C GLY A 193 4.15 -13.63 5.37
N LEU A 194 4.05 -13.82 4.06
CA LEU A 194 2.80 -13.62 3.31
C LEU A 194 1.63 -14.42 3.90
N GLU A 195 1.92 -15.60 4.48
CA GLU A 195 0.94 -16.47 5.14
C GLU A 195 0.27 -15.80 6.35
N GLU A 196 1.06 -15.24 7.28
CA GLU A 196 0.54 -14.57 8.48
C GLU A 196 -0.25 -13.29 8.10
N LEU A 197 0.25 -12.55 7.11
CA LEU A 197 -0.45 -11.39 6.56
C LEU A 197 -1.78 -11.79 5.91
N TYR A 198 -1.83 -12.96 5.28
CA TYR A 198 -3.05 -13.50 4.70
C TYR A 198 -4.07 -13.91 5.79
N TYR A 199 -3.60 -14.42 6.94
CA TYR A 199 -4.50 -14.74 8.07
C TYR A 199 -5.14 -13.49 8.66
N LEU A 200 -4.36 -12.41 8.82
CA LEU A 200 -4.90 -11.11 9.21
C LEU A 200 -5.89 -10.58 8.16
N LEU A 201 -5.57 -10.73 6.87
CA LEU A 201 -6.47 -10.32 5.79
C LEU A 201 -7.83 -11.05 5.85
N LEU A 202 -7.81 -12.36 6.08
CA LEU A 202 -9.02 -13.15 6.25
C LEU A 202 -9.82 -12.76 7.50
N ALA A 203 -9.13 -12.44 8.61
CA ALA A 203 -9.77 -11.96 9.82
C ALA A 203 -10.52 -10.64 9.59
N VAL A 204 -9.89 -9.70 8.88
CA VAL A 204 -10.50 -8.43 8.49
C VAL A 204 -11.68 -8.62 7.54
N LEU A 205 -11.54 -9.47 6.52
CA LEU A 205 -12.64 -9.79 5.60
C LEU A 205 -13.81 -10.43 6.34
N ASN A 206 -13.55 -11.36 7.27
CA ASN A 206 -14.60 -11.97 8.09
C ASN A 206 -15.35 -10.91 8.92
N LEU A 207 -14.64 -9.94 9.47
CA LEU A 207 -15.23 -8.81 10.18
C LEU A 207 -16.13 -7.99 9.25
N VAL A 208 -15.60 -7.39 8.18
CA VAL A 208 -16.39 -6.46 7.34
C VAL A 208 -17.53 -7.15 6.57
N LEU A 209 -17.34 -8.38 6.11
CA LEU A 209 -18.38 -9.14 5.42
C LEU A 209 -19.52 -9.55 6.36
N SER A 210 -19.25 -9.75 7.65
CA SER A 210 -20.30 -10.04 8.65
C SER A 210 -21.26 -8.86 8.86
N HIS A 211 -20.81 -7.63 8.54
CA HIS A 211 -21.60 -6.40 8.63
C HIS A 211 -22.33 -6.03 7.33
N LEU A 212 -22.19 -6.82 6.27
CA LEU A 212 -22.98 -6.65 5.06
C LEU A 212 -24.42 -7.16 5.29
N PRO A 213 -25.45 -6.40 4.88
CA PRO A 213 -26.82 -6.90 4.90
C PRO A 213 -26.94 -8.10 3.96
N ASN A 214 -27.26 -9.26 4.54
CA ASN A 214 -27.36 -10.52 3.81
C ASN A 214 -28.47 -10.41 2.74
N PRO A 215 -28.22 -10.74 1.45
CA PRO A 215 -29.24 -10.70 0.39
C PRO A 215 -30.45 -11.60 0.67
N LYS A 216 -30.35 -12.50 1.64
CA LYS A 216 -31.44 -13.34 2.09
C LYS A 216 -32.40 -12.64 3.06
N SER A 217 -32.16 -11.42 3.55
CA SER A 217 -32.94 -10.88 4.69
C SER A 217 -34.45 -10.75 4.47
N VAL A 218 -34.93 -10.44 3.25
CA VAL A 218 -36.39 -10.26 3.02
C VAL A 218 -37.06 -11.59 2.65
N GLU A 219 -36.41 -12.42 1.82
CA GLU A 219 -36.89 -13.78 1.52
C GLU A 219 -36.65 -14.76 2.66
N ALA A 220 -35.72 -14.50 3.58
CA ALA A 220 -35.47 -15.29 4.79
C ALA A 220 -36.32 -14.85 5.97
N GLU A 221 -36.91 -13.65 5.99
CA GLU A 221 -38.01 -13.36 6.91
C GLU A 221 -39.29 -14.07 6.44
N VAL A 222 -39.58 -14.03 5.14
CA VAL A 222 -40.72 -14.77 4.56
C VAL A 222 -40.48 -16.29 4.64
N ALA A 223 -39.25 -16.76 4.42
CA ALA A 223 -38.89 -18.16 4.63
C ALA A 223 -38.77 -18.50 6.11
N ALA A 224 -38.38 -17.62 7.03
CA ALA A 224 -38.45 -17.90 8.48
C ALA A 224 -39.89 -18.04 8.97
N ALA A 225 -40.84 -17.30 8.37
CA ALA A 225 -42.26 -17.49 8.60
C ALA A 225 -42.79 -18.82 7.99
N LEU A 226 -42.17 -19.34 6.93
CA LEU A 226 -42.53 -20.61 6.26
C LEU A 226 -41.71 -21.83 6.74
N SER A 227 -40.55 -21.62 7.34
CA SER A 227 -39.54 -22.64 7.73
C SER A 227 -39.59 -22.98 9.22
N SER A 228 -40.69 -22.70 9.91
CA SER A 228 -41.01 -23.32 11.20
C SER A 228 -41.14 -24.87 11.14
N LEU A 229 -40.79 -25.49 10.00
CA LEU A 229 -40.83 -26.94 9.75
C LEU A 229 -39.56 -27.51 9.08
N SER A 230 -38.52 -26.73 8.78
CA SER A 230 -37.26 -27.31 8.31
C SER A 230 -36.08 -26.40 8.57
N SER A 231 -35.15 -26.90 9.39
CA SER A 231 -33.87 -26.29 9.69
C SER A 231 -33.10 -25.94 8.41
N ASN A 232 -32.84 -24.65 8.19
CA ASN A 232 -31.47 -24.16 8.00
C ASN A 232 -31.40 -22.63 8.03
N ALA A 233 -30.66 -22.17 9.04
CA ALA A 233 -30.46 -20.81 9.46
C ALA A 233 -29.54 -20.02 8.51
N THR A 234 -29.64 -18.70 8.61
CA THR A 234 -28.57 -17.71 8.39
C THR A 234 -27.16 -18.31 8.44
N PRO A 235 -26.23 -17.96 7.52
CA PRO A 235 -24.85 -18.36 7.70
C PRO A 235 -24.35 -17.75 9.00
N SER A 236 -24.11 -18.61 9.98
CA SER A 236 -23.46 -18.22 11.22
C SER A 236 -22.06 -17.66 10.89
N PRO A 237 -21.50 -16.77 11.71
CA PRO A 237 -20.12 -16.27 11.53
C PRO A 237 -19.10 -17.41 11.35
N SER A 238 -19.38 -18.60 11.89
CA SER A 238 -18.59 -19.81 11.65
C SER A 238 -18.61 -20.32 10.20
N GLN A 239 -19.74 -20.19 9.47
CA GLN A 239 -19.85 -20.63 8.07
C GLN A 239 -19.14 -19.68 7.09
N LEU A 240 -19.13 -18.37 7.38
CA LEU A 240 -18.40 -17.40 6.56
C LEU A 240 -16.88 -17.61 6.70
N LEU A 241 -16.41 -17.80 7.94
CA LEU A 241 -15.02 -18.14 8.21
C LEU A 241 -14.61 -19.45 7.52
N GLU A 242 -15.43 -20.50 7.59
CA GLU A 242 -15.18 -21.76 6.88
C GLU A 242 -15.06 -21.57 5.37
N GLN A 243 -15.89 -20.72 4.77
CA GLN A 243 -15.83 -20.44 3.33
C GLN A 243 -14.58 -19.65 2.93
N LEU A 244 -14.15 -18.69 3.75
CA LEU A 244 -12.92 -17.93 3.54
C LEU A 244 -11.68 -18.83 3.68
N CYS A 245 -11.66 -19.71 4.68
CA CYS A 245 -10.57 -20.66 4.92
C CYS A 245 -10.53 -21.83 3.94
N ALA A 246 -11.56 -22.03 3.10
CA ALA A 246 -11.60 -23.15 2.15
C ALA A 246 -10.86 -22.86 0.84
N LYS A 247 -10.64 -21.59 0.47
CA LYS A 247 -10.06 -21.22 -0.82
C LYS A 247 -9.19 -19.96 -0.75
N PRO A 248 -7.86 -20.10 -0.63
CA PRO A 248 -7.07 -21.32 -0.39
C PRO A 248 -7.37 -22.00 0.95
N ALA A 249 -7.09 -23.30 1.03
CA ALA A 249 -7.24 -24.08 2.26
C ALA A 249 -6.25 -23.59 3.33
N VAL A 250 -6.76 -23.07 4.42
CA VAL A 250 -6.00 -22.51 5.55
C VAL A 250 -6.48 -23.13 6.86
N HIS A 251 -5.56 -23.30 7.82
CA HIS A 251 -5.90 -23.75 9.16
C HIS A 251 -6.77 -22.72 9.89
N ARG A 252 -8.02 -23.09 10.16
CA ARG A 252 -9.00 -22.23 10.83
C ARG A 252 -8.52 -21.67 12.17
N ALA A 253 -7.79 -22.47 12.96
CA ALA A 253 -7.30 -22.05 14.27
C ALA A 253 -6.34 -20.84 14.18
N ASP A 254 -5.57 -20.72 13.11
CA ASP A 254 -4.64 -19.61 12.92
C ASP A 254 -5.37 -18.33 12.51
N VAL A 255 -6.43 -18.45 11.71
CA VAL A 255 -7.31 -17.32 11.40
C VAL A 255 -8.12 -16.88 12.63
N GLU A 256 -8.57 -17.81 13.47
CA GLU A 256 -9.23 -17.49 14.75
C GLU A 256 -8.30 -16.74 15.70
N ARG A 257 -7.01 -17.11 15.74
CA ARG A 257 -5.99 -16.36 16.49
C ARG A 257 -5.82 -14.94 15.94
N ALA A 258 -5.79 -14.79 14.62
CA ALA A 258 -5.74 -13.47 13.98
C ALA A 258 -7.01 -12.62 14.26
N ILE A 259 -8.20 -13.24 14.30
CA ILE A 259 -9.46 -12.57 14.68
C ILE A 259 -9.40 -12.07 16.13
N ALA A 260 -8.87 -12.88 17.05
CA ALA A 260 -8.72 -12.48 18.44
C ALA A 260 -7.75 -11.28 18.58
N ALA A 261 -6.60 -11.33 17.91
CA ALA A 261 -5.64 -10.23 17.88
C ALA A 261 -6.24 -8.95 17.26
N LEU A 262 -6.92 -9.08 16.12
CA LEU A 262 -7.63 -7.98 15.47
C LEU A 262 -8.67 -7.35 16.41
N SER A 263 -9.40 -8.16 17.15
CA SER A 263 -10.40 -7.66 18.09
C SER A 263 -9.76 -6.81 19.19
N VAL A 264 -8.62 -7.23 19.75
CA VAL A 264 -7.89 -6.45 20.75
C VAL A 264 -7.45 -5.10 20.19
N GLU A 265 -6.90 -5.07 18.97
CA GLU A 265 -6.46 -3.82 18.34
C GLU A 265 -7.61 -2.87 17.99
N LEU A 266 -8.79 -3.40 17.63
CA LEU A 266 -9.97 -2.56 17.41
C LEU A 266 -10.46 -1.88 18.69
N HIS A 267 -10.39 -2.57 19.84
CA HIS A 267 -10.71 -1.94 21.12
C HIS A 267 -9.66 -0.89 21.49
N ALA A 268 -8.38 -1.14 21.22
CA ALA A 268 -7.33 -0.14 21.44
C ALA A 268 -7.54 1.12 20.57
N LEU A 269 -8.00 0.96 19.32
CA LEU A 269 -8.35 2.10 18.45
C LEU A 269 -9.60 2.86 18.92
N ASP A 270 -10.55 2.19 19.59
CA ASP A 270 -11.70 2.84 20.25
C ASP A 270 -11.23 3.62 21.49
N ASP A 271 -10.35 3.03 22.31
CA ASP A 271 -9.74 3.68 23.48
C ASP A 271 -8.90 4.92 23.10
N GLU A 272 -8.24 4.88 21.94
CA GLU A 272 -7.50 6.01 21.36
C GLU A 272 -8.40 7.04 20.66
N ALA A 273 -9.72 6.85 20.68
CA ALA A 273 -10.73 7.68 20.02
C ALA A 273 -10.56 7.80 18.49
N VAL A 274 -9.88 6.84 17.86
CA VAL A 274 -9.78 6.74 16.39
C VAL A 274 -11.07 6.15 15.83
N LEU A 275 -11.59 5.11 16.48
CA LEU A 275 -12.90 4.55 16.20
C LEU A 275 -13.93 5.12 17.17
N THR A 276 -15.16 5.19 16.69
CA THR A 276 -16.32 5.48 17.52
C THR A 276 -17.30 4.33 17.45
N SER A 277 -17.69 3.81 18.61
CA SER A 277 -18.71 2.76 18.72
C SER A 277 -20.07 3.34 19.07
N ASN A 278 -21.13 2.82 18.44
CA ASN A 278 -22.49 3.08 18.90
C ASN A 278 -22.76 2.16 20.12
N ALA A 279 -22.51 2.68 21.33
CA ALA A 279 -22.52 1.95 22.60
C ALA A 279 -23.90 1.41 23.05
N THR A 280 -24.94 1.53 22.21
CA THR A 280 -26.30 1.06 22.52
C THR A 280 -26.46 -0.46 22.42
N VAL A 281 -25.53 -1.17 21.78
CA VAL A 281 -25.52 -2.63 21.66
C VAL A 281 -24.36 -3.20 22.48
N LYS A 282 -24.60 -4.33 23.18
CA LYS A 282 -23.62 -5.03 24.04
C LYS A 282 -22.29 -5.42 23.38
N ASN A 283 -22.13 -5.18 22.08
CA ASN A 283 -20.89 -5.32 21.33
C ASN A 283 -20.67 -4.00 20.57
N ALA A 284 -19.50 -3.38 20.73
CA ALA A 284 -19.13 -2.18 20.00
C ALA A 284 -19.29 -2.39 18.49
N ASN A 285 -20.22 -1.66 17.88
CA ASN A 285 -20.48 -1.75 16.44
C ASN A 285 -19.83 -0.58 15.70
N TYR A 286 -18.56 -0.75 15.33
CA TYR A 286 -17.77 0.24 14.59
C TYR A 286 -18.24 0.44 13.13
N PHE A 287 -19.04 -0.49 12.63
CA PHE A 287 -19.51 -0.53 11.24
C PHE A 287 -21.02 -0.23 11.10
N ASP A 288 -21.59 0.43 12.11
CA ASP A 288 -22.97 0.93 12.05
C ASP A 288 -23.08 2.01 10.96
N PRO A 289 -24.16 2.01 10.14
CA PRO A 289 -24.36 2.99 9.09
C PRO A 289 -24.21 4.46 9.52
N ALA A 290 -24.55 4.77 10.76
CA ALA A 290 -24.50 6.13 11.28
C ALA A 290 -23.07 6.64 11.55
N VAL A 291 -22.15 5.74 11.93
CA VAL A 291 -20.77 6.10 12.32
C VAL A 291 -19.73 5.66 11.29
N LEU A 292 -20.10 4.77 10.35
CA LEU A 292 -19.17 4.19 9.39
C LEU A 292 -18.42 5.24 8.53
N PRO A 293 -19.06 6.28 7.95
CA PRO A 293 -18.34 7.28 7.18
C PRO A 293 -17.30 8.05 8.01
N ASP A 294 -17.67 8.42 9.24
CA ASP A 294 -16.78 9.14 10.16
C ASP A 294 -15.61 8.24 10.61
N ASN A 295 -15.88 6.96 10.90
CA ASN A 295 -14.85 5.99 11.23
C ASN A 295 -13.88 5.75 10.07
N VAL A 296 -14.37 5.69 8.82
CA VAL A 296 -13.49 5.61 7.63
C VAL A 296 -12.60 6.85 7.53
N HIS A 297 -13.17 8.03 7.72
CA HIS A 297 -12.40 9.28 7.70
C HIS A 297 -11.34 9.33 8.80
N ASN A 298 -11.69 8.94 10.02
CA ASN A 298 -10.78 8.92 11.16
C ASN A 298 -9.66 7.89 10.97
N LEU A 299 -9.99 6.67 10.51
CA LEU A 299 -9.00 5.65 10.18
C LEU A 299 -8.04 6.13 9.10
N ALA A 300 -8.53 6.75 8.03
CA ALA A 300 -7.69 7.27 6.95
C ALA A 300 -6.77 8.40 7.43
N THR A 301 -7.27 9.27 8.29
CA THR A 301 -6.50 10.38 8.87
C THR A 301 -5.44 9.84 9.83
N HIS A 302 -5.81 8.95 10.74
CA HIS A 302 -4.88 8.29 11.66
C HIS A 302 -3.80 7.51 10.90
N TYR A 303 -4.17 6.82 9.82
CA TYR A 303 -3.21 6.11 8.97
C TYR A 303 -2.16 7.06 8.38
N ARG A 304 -2.62 8.16 7.78
CA ARG A 304 -1.76 9.17 7.16
C ARG A 304 -0.84 9.84 8.18
N GLU A 305 -1.34 10.18 9.36
CA GLU A 305 -0.57 10.93 10.36
C GLU A 305 0.41 10.05 11.14
N THR A 306 0.07 8.78 11.36
CA THR A 306 0.82 7.89 12.27
C THR A 306 1.76 6.93 11.54
N TYR A 307 1.38 6.49 10.32
CA TYR A 307 2.08 5.40 9.63
C TYR A 307 2.66 5.79 8.27
N MET A 308 2.24 6.89 7.65
CA MET A 308 2.90 7.41 6.43
C MET A 308 4.02 8.38 6.80
N VAL A 309 5.04 7.88 7.52
CA VAL A 309 6.12 8.71 8.07
C VAL A 309 7.38 8.66 7.19
N HIS A 310 7.59 7.56 6.48
CA HIS A 310 8.76 7.34 5.63
C HIS A 310 8.45 7.42 4.15
N LEU A 311 9.47 7.73 3.35
CA LEU A 311 9.36 7.79 1.89
C LEU A 311 8.82 6.48 1.28
N TYR A 312 9.17 5.34 1.87
CA TYR A 312 8.81 4.00 1.40
C TYR A 312 7.51 3.45 1.99
N ASP A 313 6.82 4.21 2.84
CA ASP A 313 5.51 3.82 3.34
C ASP A 313 4.48 4.02 2.22
N LEU A 314 3.66 2.99 2.00
CA LEU A 314 2.70 2.87 0.89
C LEU A 314 1.28 3.15 1.36
#